data_AF-A0A8J8NTD6-F1
#
_entry.id   AF-A0A8J8NTD6-F1
#
_cell.length_a   1.000
_cell.length_b   1.000
_cell.length_c   1.000
_cell.angle_alpha   90.00
_cell.angle_beta   90.00
_cell.angle_gamma   90.00
#
_symmetry.space_group_name_H-M   'P 1'
#
loop_
_entity.id
_entity.type
_entity.pdbx_description
1 polymer ?
#
loop_
_entity_poly.entity_id
_entity_poly.type
_entity_poly.pdbx_seq_one_letter_code
_entity_poly.pdbx_strand_id
1 'polypeptide(L)'
;MLHLTILMLDLSNQEKLTKAQALLTSLLPKIQNQFMKTPMNLTFKGVQTFQDKNPSEARVLYFEVKQDEGHGRLKSMASYIIDQFVTEGIIRQDELSQVKFNPSLGYYDMKFHLSLINSKRWETFNAKPAIDKFKDTSLGTFRVNQIHISSRSHIDEEDGSRVERNESRGQGYYACDGKIELVE
;
A
#
# COMPACT_ATOMS: atom_id res chain seq x y z
N MET A 1 -4.22 -11.97 -1.84
CA MET A 1 -3.75 -11.43 -0.54
C MET A 1 -4.27 -10.01 -0.38
N LEU A 2 -4.82 -9.68 0.79
CA LEU A 2 -5.22 -8.31 1.12
C LEU A 2 -3.98 -7.56 1.62
N HIS A 3 -3.75 -6.35 1.11
CA HIS A 3 -2.59 -5.52 1.46
C HIS A 3 -3.01 -4.05 1.54
N LEU A 4 -2.18 -3.24 2.20
CA LEU A 4 -2.28 -1.79 2.17
C LEU A 4 -1.16 -1.24 1.30
N THR A 5 -1.51 -0.48 0.27
CA THR A 5 -0.52 0.20 -0.55
C THR A 5 0.02 1.43 0.21
N ILE A 6 1.34 1.49 0.40
CA ILE A 6 2.02 2.68 0.91
C ILE A 6 2.27 3.67 -0.22
N LEU A 7 2.92 3.19 -1.29
CA LEU A 7 3.28 4.00 -2.45
C LEU A 7 3.35 3.12 -3.70
N MET A 8 2.95 3.69 -4.83
CA MET A 8 3.16 3.10 -6.15
C MET A 8 4.47 3.64 -6.72
N LEU A 9 5.34 2.74 -7.16
CA LEU A 9 6.69 3.05 -7.63
C LEU A 9 6.87 2.64 -9.09
N ASP A 10 7.68 3.38 -9.85
CA ASP A 10 8.24 2.87 -11.09
C ASP A 10 9.67 2.37 -10.88
N LEU A 11 9.79 1.07 -10.58
CA LEU A 11 11.05 0.35 -10.45
C LEU A 11 11.32 -0.47 -11.72
N SER A 12 11.12 0.12 -12.90
CA SER A 12 11.32 -0.51 -14.21
C SER A 12 12.78 -0.83 -14.54
N ASN A 13 13.72 -0.29 -13.77
CA ASN A 13 15.16 -0.53 -13.89
C ASN A 13 15.62 -1.49 -12.77
N GLN A 14 16.33 -2.57 -13.12
CA GLN A 14 16.87 -3.53 -12.17
C GLN A 14 17.78 -2.91 -11.11
N GLU A 15 18.59 -1.91 -11.46
CA GLU A 15 19.42 -1.14 -10.52
C GLU A 15 18.55 -0.41 -9.50
N LYS A 16 17.46 0.23 -9.94
CA LYS A 16 16.51 0.90 -9.05
C LYS A 16 15.81 -0.09 -8.12
N LEU A 17 15.42 -1.26 -8.64
CA LEU A 17 14.81 -2.32 -7.83
C LEU A 17 15.78 -2.81 -6.73
N THR A 18 17.01 -3.14 -7.11
CA THR A 18 18.06 -3.56 -6.17
C THR A 18 18.33 -2.47 -5.12
N LYS A 19 18.42 -1.21 -5.54
CA LYS A 19 18.60 -0.08 -4.63
C LYS A 19 17.43 0.07 -3.65
N ALA A 20 16.19 -0.09 -4.13
CA ALA A 20 14.99 -0.03 -3.29
C ALA A 20 14.94 -1.17 -2.26
N GLN A 21 15.30 -2.40 -2.66
CA GLN A 21 15.39 -3.55 -1.76
C GLN A 21 16.45 -3.35 -0.68
N ALA A 22 17.65 -2.90 -1.09
CA ALA A 22 18.76 -2.64 -0.19
C ALA A 22 18.42 -1.53 0.82
N LEU A 23 17.81 -0.43 0.34
CA LEU A 23 17.35 0.64 1.20
C LEU A 23 16.28 0.15 2.17
N LEU A 24 15.22 -0.52 1.71
CA LEU A 24 14.16 -0.99 2.61
C LEU A 24 14.72 -1.89 3.72
N THR A 25 15.68 -2.76 3.38
CA THR A 25 16.37 -3.62 4.35
C THR A 25 17.19 -2.80 5.35
N SER A 26 17.92 -1.77 4.89
CA SER A 26 18.73 -0.92 5.77
C SER A 26 17.89 -0.04 6.72
N LEU A 27 16.65 0.27 6.34
CA LEU A 27 15.72 1.03 7.19
C LEU A 27 15.15 0.20 8.36
N LEU A 28 15.22 -1.13 8.31
CA LEU A 28 14.58 -2.00 9.30
C LEU A 28 14.91 -1.66 10.77
N PRO A 29 16.20 -1.49 11.18
CA PRO A 29 16.52 -1.17 12.56
C PRO A 29 15.92 0.16 13.03
N LYS A 30 15.91 1.17 12.14
CA LYS A 30 15.31 2.47 12.46
C LYS A 30 13.80 2.38 12.55
N ILE A 31 13.17 1.63 11.64
CA ILE A 31 11.74 1.38 11.64
C ILE A 31 11.31 0.70 12.94
N GLN A 32 12.02 -0.36 13.34
CA GLN A 32 11.72 -1.09 14.57
C GLN A 32 11.84 -0.17 15.80
N ASN A 33 12.98 0.50 15.92
CA ASN A 33 13.28 1.36 17.07
C ASN A 33 12.35 2.58 17.17
N GLN A 34 11.88 3.14 16.06
CA GLN A 34 11.07 4.36 16.06
C GLN A 34 9.57 4.07 16.03
N PHE A 35 9.13 3.13 15.21
CA PHE A 35 7.72 2.93 14.90
C PHE A 35 7.14 1.63 15.46
N MET A 36 7.97 0.65 15.85
CA MET A 36 7.50 -0.67 16.32
C MET A 36 7.87 -0.99 17.76
N LYS A 37 8.11 0.02 18.62
CA LYS A 37 8.33 -0.18 20.06
C LYS A 37 7.18 -0.92 20.77
N THR A 38 5.98 -0.83 20.22
CA THR A 38 4.81 -1.62 20.58
C THR A 38 4.19 -2.18 19.30
N PRO A 39 3.39 -3.26 19.37
CA PRO A 39 2.70 -3.78 18.20
C PRO A 39 1.89 -2.68 17.49
N MET A 40 2.05 -2.57 16.17
CA MET A 40 1.22 -1.68 15.34
C MET A 40 -0.02 -2.46 14.90
N ASN A 41 -1.16 -2.11 15.48
CA ASN A 41 -2.44 -2.76 15.21
C ASN A 41 -3.33 -1.82 14.39
N LEU A 42 -3.94 -2.34 13.32
CA LEU A 42 -4.86 -1.60 12.46
C LEU A 42 -6.26 -2.18 12.56
N THR A 43 -7.22 -1.33 12.89
CA THR A 43 -8.63 -1.71 12.97
C THR A 43 -9.34 -1.41 11.66
N PHE A 44 -10.10 -2.37 11.13
CA PHE A 44 -10.88 -2.21 9.91
C PHE A 44 -12.38 -2.30 10.21
N LYS A 45 -13.13 -1.29 9.77
CA LYS A 45 -14.58 -1.22 9.99
C LYS A 45 -15.27 -0.52 8.83
N GLY A 46 -16.38 -1.08 8.39
CA GLY A 46 -17.19 -0.53 7.32
C GLY A 46 -16.55 -0.70 5.95
N VAL A 47 -17.39 -0.75 4.93
CA VAL A 47 -16.93 -0.74 3.54
C VAL A 47 -17.29 0.59 2.88
N GLN A 48 -16.41 1.05 2.02
CA GLN A 48 -16.56 2.32 1.31
C GLN A 48 -16.03 2.21 -0.11
N THR A 49 -16.34 3.22 -0.91
CA THR A 49 -15.77 3.44 -2.24
C THR A 49 -14.98 4.75 -2.21
N PHE A 50 -14.13 4.99 -3.21
CA PHE A 50 -13.49 6.31 -3.32
C PHE A 50 -14.54 7.41 -3.49
N GLN A 51 -14.35 8.51 -2.76
CA GLN A 51 -15.37 9.54 -2.47
C GLN A 51 -15.79 10.34 -3.70
N ASP A 52 -15.03 10.23 -4.78
CA ASP A 52 -15.15 11.04 -5.98
C ASP A 52 -16.22 10.51 -6.95
N LYS A 53 -16.85 9.37 -6.63
CA LYS A 53 -17.85 8.71 -7.50
C LYS A 53 -19.10 8.31 -6.73
N ASN A 54 -20.25 8.44 -7.40
CA ASN A 54 -21.51 7.88 -6.94
C ASN A 54 -21.31 6.38 -6.64
N PRO A 55 -21.69 5.86 -5.45
CA PRO A 55 -21.51 4.44 -5.13
C PRO A 55 -22.21 3.47 -6.08
N SER A 56 -23.17 3.93 -6.90
CA SER A 56 -23.75 3.08 -7.97
C SER A 56 -22.83 2.87 -9.17
N GLU A 57 -21.73 3.63 -9.27
CA GLU A 57 -20.72 3.60 -10.33
C GLU A 57 -19.32 3.38 -9.73
N ALA A 58 -19.27 2.58 -8.67
CA ALA A 58 -18.02 2.28 -7.98
C ALA A 58 -17.09 1.47 -8.87
N ARG A 59 -15.78 1.70 -8.70
CA ARG A 59 -14.73 0.86 -9.29
C ARG A 59 -13.96 0.06 -8.26
N VAL A 60 -13.91 0.59 -7.03
CA VAL A 60 -13.24 -0.07 -5.92
C VAL A 60 -14.18 -0.05 -4.71
N LEU A 61 -14.33 -1.21 -4.07
CA LEU A 61 -14.92 -1.35 -2.75
C LEU A 61 -13.81 -1.80 -1.80
N TYR A 62 -13.64 -1.12 -0.68
CA TYR A 62 -12.59 -1.40 0.29
C TYR A 62 -13.10 -1.35 1.72
N PHE A 63 -12.41 -2.02 2.65
CA PHE A 63 -12.57 -1.74 4.09
C PHE A 63 -11.80 -0.48 4.48
N GLU A 64 -12.45 0.37 5.27
CA GLU A 64 -11.83 1.56 5.82
C GLU A 64 -10.93 1.21 7.02
N VAL A 65 -9.75 1.83 7.06
CA VAL A 65 -8.87 1.78 8.23
C VAL A 65 -9.37 2.83 9.23
N LYS A 66 -9.67 2.41 10.45
CA LYS A 66 -10.08 3.32 11.52
C LYS A 66 -8.97 4.34 11.79
N GLN A 67 -9.32 5.61 11.89
CA GLN A 67 -8.36 6.68 12.18
C GLN A 67 -8.02 6.72 13.69
N ASP A 68 -7.31 5.69 14.14
CA ASP A 68 -6.81 5.55 15.51
C ASP A 68 -5.28 5.73 15.60
N GLU A 69 -4.70 5.44 16.76
CA GLU A 69 -3.25 5.52 16.99
C GLU A 69 -2.46 4.67 15.99
N GLY A 70 -2.94 3.46 15.69
CA GLY A 70 -2.28 2.54 14.75
C GLY A 70 -2.21 3.13 13.34
N HIS A 71 -3.31 3.73 12.88
CA HIS A 71 -3.34 4.46 11.61
C HIS A 71 -2.40 5.67 11.60
N GLY A 72 -2.34 6.44 12.69
CA GLY A 72 -1.40 7.56 12.83
C GLY A 72 0.06 7.11 12.74
N ARG A 73 0.41 6.03 13.45
CA ARG A 73 1.76 5.45 13.41
C ARG A 73 2.12 4.89 12.04
N LEU A 74 1.16 4.24 11.36
CA LEU A 74 1.34 3.78 9.98
C LEU A 74 1.64 4.94 9.04
N LYS A 75 0.92 6.06 9.13
CA LYS A 75 1.20 7.26 8.31
C LYS A 75 2.60 7.79 8.54
N SER A 76 3.04 7.90 9.79
CA SER A 76 4.37 8.42 10.11
C SER A 76 5.47 7.49 9.61
N MET A 77 5.30 6.17 9.78
CA MET A 77 6.25 5.17 9.28
C MET A 77 6.31 5.18 7.74
N ALA A 78 5.16 5.18 7.08
CA ALA A 78 5.07 5.25 5.62
C ALA A 78 5.70 6.53 5.09
N SER A 79 5.46 7.68 5.73
CA SER A 79 6.07 8.96 5.32
C SER A 79 7.58 8.94 5.45
N TYR A 80 8.09 8.39 6.55
CA TYR A 80 9.53 8.21 6.72
C TYR A 80 10.12 7.34 5.60
N ILE A 81 9.50 6.22 5.25
CA ILE A 81 9.97 5.36 4.15
C ILE A 81 9.98 6.13 2.82
N ILE A 82 8.93 6.89 2.52
CA ILE A 82 8.84 7.71 1.30
C ILE A 82 9.97 8.74 1.26
N ASP A 83 10.21 9.45 2.36
CA ASP A 83 11.28 10.44 2.44
C ASP A 83 12.66 9.84 2.21
N GLN A 84 12.92 8.64 2.74
CA GLN A 84 14.19 7.93 2.49
C GLN A 84 14.33 7.53 1.02
N PHE A 85 13.24 7.07 0.38
CA PHE A 85 13.26 6.73 -1.03
C PHE A 85 13.50 7.95 -1.94
N VAL A 86 12.95 9.12 -1.57
CA VAL A 86 13.21 10.39 -2.26
C VAL A 86 14.66 10.84 -2.03
N THR A 87 15.14 10.79 -0.78
CA THR A 87 16.50 11.20 -0.41
C THR A 87 17.56 10.40 -1.16
N GLU A 88 17.34 9.09 -1.29
CA GLU A 88 18.20 8.20 -2.04
C GLU A 88 18.00 8.25 -3.56
N GLY A 89 17.12 9.13 -4.07
CA GLY A 89 16.87 9.29 -5.49
C GLY A 89 16.26 8.06 -6.17
N ILE A 90 15.65 7.14 -5.41
CA ILE A 90 14.88 6.03 -5.98
C ILE A 90 13.61 6.58 -6.65
N ILE A 91 13.05 7.63 -6.05
CA ILE A 91 11.84 8.32 -6.50
C ILE A 91 12.14 9.79 -6.62
N ARG A 92 11.62 10.44 -7.66
CA ARG A 92 11.63 11.89 -7.78
C ARG A 92 10.35 12.50 -7.19
N GLN A 93 10.43 13.74 -6.72
CA GLN A 93 9.30 14.42 -6.09
C GLN A 93 8.05 14.51 -7.01
N ASP A 94 8.25 14.64 -8.33
CA ASP A 94 7.18 14.67 -9.34
C ASP A 94 6.45 13.33 -9.48
N GLU A 95 7.08 12.22 -9.09
CA GLU A 95 6.49 10.88 -9.11
C GLU A 95 5.53 10.66 -7.92
N LEU A 96 5.57 11.52 -6.89
CA LEU A 96 4.67 11.48 -5.73
C LEU A 96 3.30 12.13 -5.98
N SER A 97 2.88 12.30 -7.24
CA SER A 97 1.61 12.98 -7.61
C SER A 97 0.35 12.47 -6.89
N GLN A 98 0.37 11.22 -6.40
CA GLN A 98 -0.75 10.58 -5.69
C GLN A 98 -0.72 10.79 -4.16
N VAL A 99 0.39 11.27 -3.59
CA VAL A 99 0.57 11.48 -2.14
C VAL A 99 1.17 12.87 -1.88
N LYS A 100 0.41 13.73 -1.20
CA LYS A 100 0.85 15.11 -0.94
C LYS A 100 1.46 15.22 0.44
N PHE A 101 2.68 15.74 0.53
CA PHE A 101 3.30 16.05 1.81
C PHE A 101 2.54 17.20 2.51
N ASN A 102 2.21 17.05 3.79
CA ASN A 102 1.62 18.09 4.61
C ASN A 102 2.67 18.64 5.60
N PRO A 103 3.25 19.83 5.36
CA PRO A 103 4.30 20.39 6.21
C PRO A 103 3.87 20.63 7.65
N SER A 104 2.60 21.02 7.87
CA SER A 104 2.07 21.30 9.21
C SER A 104 1.93 20.04 10.06
N LEU A 105 1.74 18.88 9.41
CA LEU A 105 1.56 17.60 10.08
C LEU A 105 2.82 16.72 10.06
N GLY A 106 3.79 17.03 9.19
CA GLY A 106 5.05 16.30 9.08
C GLY A 106 4.93 14.92 8.44
N TYR A 107 3.86 14.66 7.68
CA TYR A 107 3.62 13.39 6.99
C TYR A 107 2.88 13.59 5.66
N TYR A 108 2.93 12.57 4.79
CA TYR A 108 2.16 12.54 3.55
C TYR A 108 0.69 12.22 3.82
N ASP A 109 -0.21 12.90 3.11
CA ASP A 109 -1.62 12.58 3.10
C ASP A 109 -1.87 11.32 2.27
N MET A 110 -1.97 10.19 2.98
CA MET A 110 -2.13 8.85 2.42
C MET A 110 -3.46 8.25 2.85
N LYS A 111 -4.18 7.67 1.88
CA LYS A 111 -5.42 6.93 2.14
C LYS A 111 -5.18 5.43 2.10
N PHE A 112 -4.91 4.86 3.26
CA PHE A 112 -4.82 3.40 3.41
C PHE A 112 -6.20 2.77 3.30
N HIS A 113 -6.30 1.74 2.47
CA HIS A 113 -7.55 1.04 2.21
C HIS A 113 -7.27 -0.43 1.89
N LEU A 114 -8.14 -1.31 2.36
CA LEU A 114 -8.04 -2.74 2.08
C LEU A 114 -9.03 -3.10 0.96
N SER A 115 -8.54 -3.11 -0.27
CA SER A 115 -9.37 -3.37 -1.45
C SER A 115 -9.97 -4.78 -1.41
N LEU A 116 -11.30 -4.86 -1.54
CA LEU A 116 -12.08 -6.10 -1.63
C LEU A 116 -12.45 -6.43 -3.06
N ILE A 117 -12.92 -5.40 -3.78
CA ILE A 117 -13.35 -5.50 -5.17
C ILE A 117 -12.65 -4.39 -5.93
N ASN A 118 -12.04 -4.73 -7.05
CA ASN A 118 -11.50 -3.79 -8.02
C ASN A 118 -12.02 -4.21 -9.39
N SER A 119 -12.85 -3.37 -10.01
CA SER A 119 -13.40 -3.65 -11.33
C SER A 119 -12.31 -3.61 -12.40
N LYS A 120 -12.52 -4.33 -13.51
CA LYS A 120 -11.66 -4.22 -14.67
C LYS A 120 -11.66 -2.79 -15.21
N ARG A 121 -10.64 -2.45 -15.98
CA ARG A 121 -10.48 -1.10 -16.52
C ARG A 121 -11.75 -0.70 -17.29
N TRP A 122 -12.30 0.48 -16.93
CA TRP A 122 -13.52 1.10 -17.49
C TRP A 122 -14.88 0.55 -17.03
N GLU A 123 -14.92 -0.56 -16.28
CA GLU A 123 -16.17 -1.10 -15.74
C GLU A 123 -16.50 -0.47 -14.38
N THR A 124 -17.79 -0.34 -14.08
CA THR A 124 -18.29 0.10 -12.77
C THR A 124 -19.34 -0.87 -12.24
N PHE A 125 -19.59 -0.84 -10.94
CA PHE A 125 -20.62 -1.65 -10.31
C PHE A 125 -21.37 -0.85 -9.23
N ASN A 126 -22.58 -1.32 -8.91
CA ASN A 126 -23.37 -0.71 -7.86
C ASN A 126 -22.97 -1.25 -6.48
N ALA A 127 -22.21 -0.46 -5.73
CA ALA A 127 -21.74 -0.77 -4.39
C ALA A 127 -22.74 -0.43 -3.27
N LYS A 128 -23.83 0.31 -3.55
CA LYS A 128 -24.80 0.74 -2.53
C LYS A 128 -25.30 -0.41 -1.66
N PRO A 129 -25.75 -1.57 -2.23
CA PRO A 129 -26.23 -2.67 -1.41
C PRO A 129 -25.16 -3.24 -0.46
N ALA A 130 -23.90 -3.27 -0.91
CA ALA A 130 -22.79 -3.75 -0.09
C ALA A 130 -22.46 -2.75 1.03
N ILE A 131 -22.40 -1.45 0.71
CA ILE A 131 -22.18 -0.40 1.71
C ILE A 131 -23.28 -0.43 2.76
N ASP A 132 -24.55 -0.42 2.36
CA ASP A 132 -25.67 -0.41 3.29
C ASP A 132 -25.67 -1.62 4.22
N LYS A 133 -25.31 -2.80 3.68
CA LYS A 133 -25.24 -4.05 4.44
C LYS A 133 -24.04 -4.12 5.39
N PHE A 134 -22.88 -3.58 4.98
CA PHE A 134 -21.61 -3.79 5.69
C PHE A 134 -21.00 -2.54 6.31
N LYS A 135 -21.68 -1.38 6.29
CA LYS A 135 -21.20 -0.11 6.85
C LYS A 135 -20.78 -0.20 8.33
N ASP A 136 -21.44 -1.05 9.11
CA ASP A 136 -21.18 -1.23 10.54
C ASP A 136 -20.34 -2.48 10.84
N THR A 137 -20.01 -3.27 9.83
CA THR A 137 -19.25 -4.52 9.98
C THR A 137 -17.81 -4.21 10.37
N SER A 138 -17.35 -4.80 11.48
CA SER A 138 -15.94 -4.85 11.81
C SER A 138 -15.32 -6.07 11.14
N LEU A 139 -14.28 -5.84 10.33
CA LEU A 139 -13.47 -6.94 9.81
C LEU A 139 -12.52 -7.47 10.91
N GLY A 140 -12.10 -6.60 11.82
CA GLY A 140 -11.26 -6.95 12.96
C GLY A 140 -10.05 -6.02 13.09
N THR A 141 -9.12 -6.45 13.93
CA THR A 141 -7.84 -5.76 14.18
C THR A 141 -6.71 -6.67 13.73
N PHE A 142 -5.80 -6.13 12.91
CA PHE A 142 -4.68 -6.88 12.36
C PHE A 142 -3.37 -6.19 12.71
N ARG A 143 -2.38 -7.00 13.06
CA ARG A 143 -1.03 -6.54 13.33
C ARG A 143 -0.28 -6.32 12.02
N VAL A 144 0.41 -5.18 11.90
CA VAL A 144 1.40 -4.94 10.85
C VAL A 144 2.68 -5.67 11.23
N ASN A 145 3.06 -6.67 10.43
CA ASN A 145 4.24 -7.50 10.67
C ASN A 145 5.24 -7.47 9.52
N GLN A 146 4.86 -6.96 8.35
CA GLN A 146 5.69 -7.00 7.15
C GLN A 146 5.49 -5.77 6.29
N ILE A 147 6.57 -5.34 5.62
CA ILE A 147 6.52 -4.34 4.54
C ILE A 147 7.17 -4.97 3.31
N HIS A 148 6.48 -4.92 2.18
CA HIS A 148 6.90 -5.57 0.94
C HIS A 148 7.15 -4.53 -0.15
N ILE A 149 8.13 -4.80 -1.01
CA ILE A 149 8.21 -4.28 -2.38
C ILE A 149 7.53 -5.31 -3.26
N SER A 150 6.40 -4.94 -3.84
CA SER A 150 5.56 -5.84 -4.63
C SER A 150 5.47 -5.37 -6.08
N SER A 151 5.64 -6.29 -7.02
CA SER A 151 5.46 -6.01 -8.44
C SER A 151 4.11 -6.47 -8.98
N ARG A 152 3.57 -5.69 -9.92
CA ARG A 152 2.39 -6.02 -10.74
C ARG A 152 2.75 -6.79 -12.02
N SER A 153 4.03 -6.80 -12.38
CA SER A 153 4.60 -7.37 -13.61
C SER A 153 6.02 -7.84 -13.31
N HIS A 154 6.56 -8.84 -14.02
CA HIS A 154 8.00 -9.10 -13.98
C HIS A 154 8.70 -8.39 -15.13
N ILE A 155 10.00 -8.18 -14.98
CA ILE A 155 10.88 -7.78 -16.07
C ILE A 155 11.34 -9.09 -16.71
N ASP A 156 11.18 -9.21 -18.03
CA ASP A 156 11.75 -10.30 -18.82
C ASP A 156 13.27 -10.17 -18.85
N GLU A 157 13.99 -11.24 -18.52
CA GLU A 157 15.45 -11.22 -18.43
C GLU A 157 16.14 -11.20 -19.80
N GLU A 158 15.47 -11.59 -20.88
CA GLU A 158 16.04 -11.61 -22.24
C GLU A 158 16.02 -10.23 -22.90
N ASP A 159 14.90 -9.51 -22.81
CA ASP A 159 14.71 -8.24 -23.53
C ASP A 159 14.40 -7.04 -22.63
N GLY A 160 14.30 -7.24 -21.31
CA GLY A 160 14.00 -6.19 -20.34
C GLY A 160 12.54 -5.68 -20.39
N SER A 161 11.66 -6.35 -21.14
CA SER A 161 10.27 -5.94 -21.29
C SER A 161 9.43 -6.25 -20.04
N ARG A 162 8.33 -5.52 -19.86
CA ARG A 162 7.38 -5.78 -18.76
C ARG A 162 6.38 -6.85 -19.19
N VAL A 163 6.39 -7.98 -18.50
CA VAL A 163 5.41 -9.05 -18.70
C VAL A 163 4.44 -9.07 -17.52
N GLU A 164 3.15 -8.86 -17.80
CA GLU A 164 2.10 -8.97 -16.78
C GLU A 164 2.16 -10.37 -16.15
N ARG A 165 2.21 -10.44 -14.81
CA ARG A 165 2.20 -11.74 -14.14
C ARG A 165 0.77 -12.29 -14.25
N ASN A 166 0.60 -13.31 -15.09
CA ASN A 166 -0.67 -14.00 -15.25
C ASN A 166 -1.14 -14.51 -13.87
N GLU A 167 -2.27 -13.97 -13.37
CA GLU A 167 -2.89 -14.31 -12.07
C GLU A 167 -3.33 -15.80 -11.98
N SER A 168 -3.14 -16.58 -13.06
CA SER A 168 -3.58 -17.96 -13.22
C SER A 168 -2.64 -19.02 -12.65
N ARG A 169 -1.44 -18.69 -12.18
CA ARG A 169 -0.55 -19.65 -11.49
C ARG A 169 -0.78 -19.65 -9.97
N GLY A 170 -1.92 -20.20 -9.58
CA GLY A 170 -2.09 -21.01 -8.36
C GLY A 170 -2.06 -20.32 -6.99
N GLN A 171 -1.56 -19.10 -6.84
CA GLN A 171 -1.65 -18.36 -5.59
C GLN A 171 -1.78 -16.85 -5.87
N GLY A 172 -2.92 -16.25 -5.51
CA GLY A 172 -3.25 -14.83 -5.74
C GLY A 172 -2.45 -13.84 -4.87
N TYR A 173 -1.13 -13.93 -4.91
CA TYR A 173 -0.18 -13.03 -4.27
C TYR A 173 0.41 -12.08 -5.31
N TYR A 174 0.64 -10.82 -4.93
CA TYR A 174 1.61 -10.02 -5.67
C TYR A 174 2.97 -10.68 -5.54
N ALA A 175 3.77 -10.61 -6.59
CA ALA A 175 5.14 -11.05 -6.48
C ALA A 175 5.89 -10.13 -5.51
N CYS A 176 6.47 -10.75 -4.48
CA CYS A 176 7.29 -10.07 -3.50
C CYS A 176 8.73 -10.03 -4.03
N ASP A 177 9.16 -8.86 -4.50
CA ASP A 177 10.53 -8.67 -4.94
C ASP A 177 11.43 -8.34 -3.76
N GLY A 178 10.90 -7.84 -2.65
CA GLY A 178 11.64 -7.65 -1.40
C GLY A 178 10.70 -7.51 -0.21
N LYS A 179 11.17 -7.85 0.99
CA LYS A 179 10.39 -7.64 2.21
C LYS A 179 11.28 -7.45 3.42
N ILE A 180 10.74 -6.77 4.42
CA ILE A 180 11.27 -6.76 5.78
C ILE A 180 10.21 -7.28 6.75
N GLU A 181 10.67 -8.03 7.75
CA GLU A 181 9.85 -8.54 8.85
C GLU A 181 9.98 -7.57 10.02
N LEU A 182 8.84 -7.05 10.49
CA LEU A 182 8.75 -6.18 11.65
C LEU A 182 8.59 -7.05 12.91
N VAL A 183 9.69 -7.70 13.29
CA VAL A 183 9.79 -8.45 14.56
C VAL A 183 9.98 -7.48 15.73
N GLU A 184 9.53 -7.91 16.91
CA GLU A 184 9.79 -7.25 18.19
C GLU A 184 11.24 -7.42 18.64
#